data_AF-A0A7V8XV02-F1
#
_entry.id   AF-A0A7V8XV02-F1
#
_cell.length_a   1.000
_cell.length_b   1.000
_cell.length_c   1.000
_cell.angle_alpha   90.00
_cell.angle_beta   90.00
_cell.angle_gamma   90.00
#
_symmetry.space_group_name_H-M   'P 1'
#
loop_
_entity.id
_entity.type
_entity.pdbx_description
1 polymer ?
#
loop_
_entity_poly.entity_id
_entity_poly.type
_entity_poly.pdbx_seq_one_letter_code
_entity_poly.pdbx_strand_id
1 'polypeptide(L)'
;MTTLIVEHRLRPGWKLADGQKPEESTPGAERFRVAVDPGKEAKLVVAEVSPGTAQLRVGDVTDALILQLSASGVSADDLQRALRPVLEKKAELSAIDRRLGELNAERARIVEDQQRLRENMKALRGSAEEKQLLQRYTRQLDEQEDRLIALQQEVLDVTARRATAAGELARLIAAVSFEWTAR
;
A
#
# COMPACT_ATOMS: atom_id res chain seq x y z
N MET A 1 -15.69 -57.60 -10.21
CA MET A 1 -15.59 -56.13 -10.23
C MET A 1 -16.59 -55.61 -9.22
N THR A 2 -16.11 -54.98 -8.15
CA THR A 2 -16.96 -54.44 -7.08
C THR A 2 -17.01 -52.94 -7.24
N THR A 3 -18.21 -52.36 -7.23
CA THR A 3 -18.37 -50.90 -7.28
C THR A 3 -18.53 -50.40 -5.87
N LEU A 4 -17.64 -49.52 -5.44
CA LEU A 4 -17.73 -48.81 -4.17
C LEU A 4 -18.38 -47.45 -4.42
N ILE A 5 -19.30 -47.07 -3.53
CA ILE A 5 -19.84 -45.71 -3.47
C ILE A 5 -19.13 -45.00 -2.32
N VAL A 6 -18.42 -43.94 -2.64
CA VAL A 6 -17.74 -43.09 -1.65
C VAL A 6 -18.56 -41.82 -1.50
N GLU A 7 -19.07 -41.59 -0.30
CA GLU A 7 -19.79 -40.37 0.06
C GLU A 7 -18.80 -39.36 0.66
N HIS A 8 -18.74 -38.17 0.07
CA HIS A 8 -17.84 -37.09 0.48
C HIS A 8 -18.64 -35.84 0.83
N ARG A 9 -18.61 -35.42 2.09
CA ARG A 9 -19.24 -34.17 2.51
C ARG A 9 -18.33 -33.00 2.23
N LEU A 10 -18.83 -32.04 1.46
CA LEU A 10 -18.14 -30.78 1.23
C LEU A 10 -18.00 -29.99 2.53
N ARG A 11 -16.85 -29.34 2.70
CA ARG A 11 -16.65 -28.43 3.83
C ARG A 11 -17.50 -27.17 3.64
N PRO A 12 -17.99 -26.53 4.72
CA PRO A 12 -18.74 -25.28 4.61
C PRO A 12 -17.96 -24.21 3.83
N GLY A 13 -18.54 -23.68 2.75
CA GLY A 13 -17.92 -22.67 1.88
C GLY A 13 -17.02 -23.20 0.77
N TRP A 14 -16.78 -24.52 0.72
CA TRP A 14 -15.99 -25.17 -0.33
C TRP A 14 -16.90 -25.81 -1.38
N LYS A 15 -16.44 -25.85 -2.62
CA LYS A 15 -17.06 -26.53 -3.77
C LYS A 15 -16.09 -27.54 -4.36
N LEU A 16 -16.57 -28.52 -5.13
CA LEU A 16 -15.67 -29.38 -5.89
C LEU A 16 -14.86 -28.55 -6.90
N ALA A 17 -13.59 -28.91 -7.07
CA ALA A 17 -12.73 -28.32 -8.09
C ALA A 17 -13.26 -28.63 -9.50
N ASP A 18 -12.98 -27.74 -10.45
CA ASP A 18 -13.38 -27.95 -11.84
C ASP A 18 -12.79 -29.25 -12.40
N GLY A 19 -13.64 -30.05 -13.04
CA GLY A 19 -13.27 -31.37 -13.59
C GLY A 19 -13.57 -32.56 -12.67
N GLN A 20 -13.96 -32.33 -11.42
CA GLN A 20 -14.51 -33.37 -10.54
C GLN A 20 -15.92 -33.76 -10.99
N LYS A 21 -16.15 -35.06 -11.19
CA LYS A 21 -17.44 -35.61 -11.66
C LYS A 21 -18.03 -36.54 -10.61
N PRO A 22 -18.80 -36.01 -9.65
CA PRO A 22 -19.62 -36.86 -8.80
C PRO A 22 -20.67 -37.55 -9.67
N GLU A 23 -21.01 -38.78 -9.31
CA GLU A 23 -22.09 -39.54 -9.93
C GLU A 23 -23.45 -39.00 -9.48
N GLU A 24 -23.53 -38.55 -8.24
CA GLU A 24 -24.74 -38.02 -7.63
C GLU A 24 -24.37 -36.90 -6.65
N SER A 25 -25.04 -35.77 -6.77
CA SER A 25 -24.95 -34.64 -5.85
C SER A 25 -26.23 -34.56 -5.02
N THR A 26 -26.11 -34.61 -3.69
CA THR A 26 -27.24 -34.52 -2.76
C THR A 26 -27.07 -33.31 -1.82
N PRO A 27 -28.12 -32.84 -1.13
CA PRO A 27 -27.99 -31.73 -0.18
C PRO A 27 -26.99 -31.95 0.97
N GLY A 28 -26.60 -33.20 1.23
CA GLY A 28 -25.70 -33.55 2.32
C GLY A 28 -24.29 -33.98 1.90
N ALA A 29 -24.09 -34.39 0.64
CA ALA A 29 -22.82 -34.94 0.17
C ALA A 29 -22.77 -35.13 -1.36
N GLU A 30 -21.53 -35.21 -1.85
CA GLU A 30 -21.17 -35.63 -3.20
C GLU A 30 -20.80 -37.12 -3.20
N ARG A 31 -21.28 -37.89 -4.17
CA ARG A 31 -21.04 -39.34 -4.24
C ARG A 31 -20.23 -39.71 -5.47
N PHE A 32 -19.20 -40.53 -5.26
CA PHE A 32 -18.33 -41.03 -6.31
C PHE A 32 -18.43 -42.54 -6.42
N ARG A 33 -18.56 -43.05 -7.65
CA ARG A 33 -18.44 -44.48 -7.93
C ARG A 33 -17.01 -44.83 -8.29
N VAL A 34 -16.44 -45.76 -7.55
CA VAL A 34 -15.10 -46.28 -7.79
C VAL A 34 -15.21 -47.77 -8.07
N ALA A 35 -14.88 -48.16 -9.30
CA ALA A 35 -14.80 -49.56 -9.65
C ALA A 35 -13.46 -50.15 -9.18
N VAL A 36 -13.52 -51.28 -8.47
CA VAL A 36 -12.35 -51.99 -7.97
C VAL A 36 -12.35 -53.42 -8.48
N ASP A 37 -11.28 -53.80 -9.15
CA ASP A 37 -11.07 -55.17 -9.58
C ASP A 37 -10.69 -56.07 -8.39
N PRO A 38 -11.05 -57.37 -8.40
CA PRO A 38 -10.69 -58.28 -7.32
C PRO A 38 -9.18 -58.31 -7.07
N GLY A 39 -8.78 -58.09 -5.82
CA GLY A 39 -7.36 -58.09 -5.41
C GLY A 39 -6.55 -56.86 -5.86
N LYS A 40 -7.20 -55.82 -6.40
CA LYS A 40 -6.55 -54.54 -6.77
C LYS A 40 -7.00 -53.40 -5.87
N GLU A 41 -6.19 -52.34 -5.86
CA GLU A 41 -6.50 -51.06 -5.23
C GLU A 41 -6.95 -50.04 -6.29
N ALA A 42 -7.87 -49.16 -5.91
CA ALA A 42 -8.30 -48.03 -6.74
C ALA A 42 -8.16 -46.73 -5.95
N LYS A 43 -7.68 -45.68 -6.60
CA LYS A 43 -7.46 -44.36 -5.99
C LYS A 43 -8.50 -43.37 -6.47
N LEU A 44 -9.26 -42.80 -5.54
CA LEU A 44 -10.14 -41.65 -5.77
C LEU A 44 -9.48 -40.39 -5.20
N VAL A 45 -9.41 -39.33 -6.01
CA VAL A 45 -8.91 -38.01 -5.58
C VAL A 45 -10.03 -37.01 -5.69
N VAL A 46 -10.55 -36.57 -4.55
CA VAL A 46 -11.57 -35.52 -4.47
C VAL A 46 -10.87 -34.20 -4.15
N ALA A 47 -10.90 -33.26 -5.09
CA ALA A 47 -10.35 -31.91 -4.92
C ALA A 47 -11.47 -30.92 -4.63
N GLU A 48 -11.29 -30.09 -3.61
CA GLU A 48 -12.20 -29.02 -3.21
C GLU A 48 -11.51 -27.66 -3.38
N VAL A 49 -12.27 -26.62 -3.71
CA VAL A 49 -11.82 -25.23 -3.80
C VAL A 49 -12.77 -24.33 -3.02
N SER A 50 -12.22 -23.30 -2.37
CA SER A 50 -12.99 -22.21 -1.77
C SER A 50 -12.35 -20.89 -2.20
N PRO A 51 -13.14 -19.85 -2.52
CA PRO A 51 -12.60 -18.52 -2.69
C PRO A 51 -12.01 -18.06 -1.35
N GLY A 52 -10.78 -17.53 -1.39
CA GLY A 52 -10.11 -16.90 -0.26
C GLY A 52 -10.00 -15.40 -0.49
N THR A 53 -10.12 -14.60 0.57
CA THR A 53 -9.89 -13.15 0.48
C THR A 53 -8.50 -12.82 0.98
N ALA A 54 -7.61 -12.34 0.10
CA ALA A 54 -6.33 -11.78 0.49
C ALA A 54 -6.44 -10.26 0.59
N GLN A 55 -6.30 -9.71 1.80
CA GLN A 55 -6.22 -8.27 2.00
C GLN A 55 -4.76 -7.82 1.95
N LEU A 56 -4.38 -7.15 0.87
CA LEU A 56 -3.05 -6.58 0.69
C LEU A 56 -2.98 -5.15 1.19
N ARG A 57 -2.18 -4.92 2.24
CA ARG A 57 -1.82 -3.57 2.68
C ARG A 57 -0.50 -3.19 2.01
N VAL A 58 -0.53 -2.15 1.19
CA VAL A 58 0.62 -1.69 0.38
C VAL A 58 1.80 -1.14 1.20
N GLY A 59 1.63 -0.99 2.52
CA GLY A 59 2.72 -0.78 3.47
C GLY A 59 3.63 -2.00 3.64
N ASP A 60 3.09 -3.21 3.50
CA ASP A 60 3.71 -4.47 3.91
C ASP A 60 4.02 -5.37 2.71
N VAL A 61 4.49 -4.77 1.59
CA VAL A 61 5.10 -5.57 0.51
C VAL A 61 6.42 -6.10 1.05
N THR A 62 6.31 -7.26 1.72
CA THR A 62 7.38 -8.02 2.33
C THR A 62 7.64 -9.26 1.49
N ASP A 63 8.81 -9.88 1.65
CA ASP A 63 9.13 -11.15 0.97
C ASP A 63 8.08 -12.24 1.27
N ALA A 64 7.43 -12.19 2.44
CA ALA A 64 6.34 -13.08 2.84
C ALA A 64 5.09 -12.91 1.96
N LEU A 65 4.76 -11.68 1.57
CA LEU A 65 3.66 -11.41 0.66
C LEU A 65 3.96 -11.97 -0.74
N ILE A 66 5.19 -11.78 -1.25
CA ILE A 66 5.62 -12.33 -2.54
C ILE A 66 5.51 -13.87 -2.54
N LEU A 67 5.93 -14.51 -1.45
CA LEU A 67 5.77 -15.96 -1.26
C LEU A 67 4.30 -16.40 -1.25
N GLN A 68 3.43 -15.69 -0.53
CA GLN A 68 2.00 -16.00 -0.47
C GLN A 68 1.31 -15.88 -1.83
N LEU A 69 1.79 -14.99 -2.70
CA LEU A 69 1.24 -14.76 -4.04
C LEU A 69 1.81 -15.70 -5.10
N SER A 70 3.05 -16.14 -4.92
CA SER A 70 3.59 -17.24 -5.70
C SER A 70 2.80 -18.55 -5.45
N ALA A 71 2.26 -18.72 -4.24
CA ALA A 71 1.42 -19.87 -3.88
C ALA A 71 -0.02 -19.80 -4.42
N SER A 72 -0.51 -18.62 -4.83
CA SER A 72 -1.87 -18.46 -5.39
C SER A 72 -1.96 -18.78 -6.89
N GLY A 73 -0.88 -19.23 -7.52
CA GLY A 73 -0.85 -19.60 -8.94
C GLY A 73 -0.88 -18.41 -9.92
N VAL A 74 -0.75 -17.18 -9.43
CA VAL A 74 -0.63 -15.98 -10.27
C VAL A 74 0.81 -15.89 -10.77
N SER A 75 0.99 -15.66 -12.08
CA SER A 75 2.32 -15.52 -12.65
C SER A 75 3.01 -14.26 -12.12
N ALA A 76 4.33 -14.30 -11.95
CA ALA A 76 5.11 -13.13 -11.52
C ALA A 76 4.93 -11.93 -12.48
N ASP A 77 4.74 -12.19 -13.77
CA ASP A 77 4.51 -11.15 -14.78
C ASP A 77 3.15 -10.48 -14.63
N ASP A 78 2.09 -11.25 -14.36
CA ASP A 78 0.75 -10.70 -14.11
C ASP A 78 0.71 -9.90 -12.81
N LEU A 79 1.41 -10.40 -11.78
CA LEU A 79 1.59 -9.71 -10.53
C LEU A 79 2.30 -8.37 -10.71
N GLN A 80 3.42 -8.38 -11.41
CA GLN A 80 4.21 -7.19 -11.69
C GLN A 80 3.40 -6.18 -12.50
N ARG A 81 2.61 -6.64 -13.49
CA ARG A 81 1.76 -5.77 -14.32
C ARG A 81 0.65 -5.12 -13.50
N ALA A 82 -0.01 -5.88 -12.62
CA ALA A 82 -1.08 -5.37 -11.76
C ALA A 82 -0.57 -4.39 -10.69
N LEU A 83 0.62 -4.65 -10.11
CA LEU A 83 1.17 -3.82 -9.03
C LEU A 83 1.99 -2.61 -9.52
N ARG A 84 2.46 -2.60 -10.77
CA ARG A 84 3.28 -1.50 -11.32
C ARG A 84 2.69 -0.10 -11.05
N PRO A 85 1.40 0.17 -11.36
CA PRO A 85 0.83 1.50 -11.14
C PRO A 85 0.78 1.90 -9.65
N VAL A 86 0.55 0.91 -8.77
CA VAL A 86 0.52 1.10 -7.31
C VAL A 86 1.90 1.50 -6.79
N LEU A 87 2.95 0.80 -7.25
CA LEU A 87 4.33 1.07 -6.85
C LEU A 87 4.80 2.44 -7.34
N GLU A 88 4.48 2.80 -8.58
CA GLU A 88 4.79 4.12 -9.15
C GLU A 88 4.12 5.24 -8.36
N LYS A 89 2.82 5.09 -8.06
CA LYS A 89 2.08 6.08 -7.26
C LYS A 89 2.58 6.19 -5.81
N LYS A 90 3.04 5.09 -5.21
CA LYS A 90 3.69 5.09 -3.89
C LYS A 90 5.03 5.84 -3.92
N ALA A 91 5.82 5.66 -4.98
CA ALA A 91 7.08 6.39 -5.17
C ALA A 91 6.84 7.90 -5.32
N GLU A 92 5.83 8.28 -6.09
CA GLU A 92 5.38 9.68 -6.22
C GLU A 92 4.98 10.26 -4.86
N LEU A 93 4.13 9.56 -4.10
CA LEU A 93 3.69 10.00 -2.76
C LEU A 93 4.89 10.18 -1.80
N SER A 94 5.85 9.26 -1.84
CA SER A 94 7.09 9.36 -1.06
C SER A 94 7.95 10.57 -1.45
N ALA A 95 8.01 10.92 -2.74
CA ALA A 95 8.68 12.14 -3.18
C ALA A 95 7.98 13.40 -2.67
N ILE A 96 6.64 13.43 -2.68
CA ILE A 96 5.84 14.53 -2.13
C ILE A 96 6.06 14.68 -0.62
N ASP A 97 6.07 13.56 0.12
CA ASP A 97 6.32 13.56 1.57
C ASP A 97 7.71 14.10 1.92
N ARG A 98 8.73 13.71 1.15
CA ARG A 98 10.09 14.27 1.30
C ARG A 98 10.10 15.78 1.08
N ARG A 99 9.43 16.27 0.03
CA ARG A 99 9.34 17.71 -0.24
C ARG A 99 8.64 18.47 0.88
N LEU A 100 7.57 17.93 1.45
CA LEU A 100 6.92 18.52 2.63
C LEU A 100 7.87 18.56 3.84
N GLY A 101 8.65 17.52 4.06
CA GLY A 101 9.69 17.49 5.10
C GLY A 101 10.72 18.60 4.92
N GLU A 102 11.22 18.78 3.70
CA GLU A 102 12.18 19.84 3.35
C GLU A 102 11.62 21.25 3.60
N LEU A 103 10.39 21.52 3.14
CA LEU A 103 9.72 22.82 3.32
C LEU A 103 9.50 23.14 4.80
N ASN A 104 9.06 22.15 5.59
CA ASN A 104 8.87 22.32 7.03
C ASN A 104 10.20 22.55 7.76
N ALA A 105 11.27 21.85 7.36
CA ALA A 105 12.60 22.04 7.91
C ALA A 105 13.15 23.44 7.59
N GLU A 106 12.95 23.92 6.35
CA GLU A 106 13.32 25.28 5.97
C GLU A 106 12.57 26.32 6.82
N ARG A 107 11.25 26.16 6.97
CA ARG A 107 10.43 27.04 7.82
C ARG A 107 10.96 27.09 9.25
N ALA A 108 11.28 25.94 9.84
CA ALA A 108 11.81 25.85 11.20
C ALA A 108 13.15 26.59 11.35
N ARG A 109 14.06 26.43 10.38
CA ARG A 109 15.36 27.14 10.38
C ARG A 109 15.20 28.65 10.31
N ILE A 110 14.26 29.15 9.50
CA ILE A 110 14.00 30.59 9.40
C ILE A 110 13.47 31.13 10.74
N VAL A 111 12.51 30.44 11.36
CA VAL A 111 11.96 30.85 12.68
C VAL A 111 13.04 30.89 13.76
N GLU A 112 13.93 29.89 13.79
CA GLU A 112 15.08 29.86 14.71
C GLU A 112 16.04 31.03 14.46
N ASP A 113 16.35 31.33 13.18
CA ASP A 113 17.21 32.45 12.84
C ASP A 113 16.59 33.80 13.24
N GLN A 114 15.29 34.02 12.99
CA GLN A 114 14.60 35.23 13.41
C GLN A 114 14.72 35.45 14.93
N GLN A 115 14.58 34.38 15.72
CA GLN A 115 14.74 34.47 17.17
C GLN A 115 16.18 34.88 17.54
N ARG A 116 17.18 34.27 16.92
CA ARG A 116 18.59 34.64 17.11
C ARG A 116 18.88 36.09 16.72
N LEU A 117 18.35 36.55 15.58
CA LEU A 117 18.51 37.93 15.12
C LEU A 117 17.89 38.93 16.12
N ARG A 118 16.70 38.63 16.65
CA ARG A 118 16.05 39.45 17.68
C ARG A 118 16.89 39.53 18.96
N GLU A 119 17.49 38.43 19.40
CA GLU A 119 18.39 38.44 20.55
C GLU A 119 19.68 39.23 20.27
N ASN A 120 20.28 39.07 19.08
CA ASN A 120 21.45 39.84 18.67
C ASN A 120 21.17 41.35 18.65
N MET A 121 19.99 41.76 18.15
CA MET A 121 19.55 43.15 18.15
C MET A 121 19.37 43.72 19.57
N LYS A 122 18.87 42.92 20.51
CA LYS A 122 18.77 43.34 21.92
C LYS A 122 20.15 43.57 22.53
N ALA A 123 21.12 42.69 22.23
CA ALA A 123 22.48 42.76 22.76
C ALA A 123 23.30 43.92 22.19
N LEU A 124 22.99 44.38 20.97
CA LEU A 124 23.70 45.48 20.29
C LEU A 124 23.28 46.89 20.73
N ARG A 125 22.25 47.02 21.59
CA ARG A 125 21.76 48.32 22.04
C ARG A 125 22.85 49.12 22.74
N GLY A 126 23.11 50.34 22.25
CA GLY A 126 24.10 51.26 22.80
C GLY A 126 25.53 51.09 22.27
N SER A 127 25.77 50.24 21.27
CA SER A 127 27.07 50.13 20.62
C SER A 127 27.27 51.20 19.53
N ALA A 128 28.53 51.50 19.20
CA ALA A 128 28.85 52.46 18.12
C ALA A 128 28.38 51.96 16.74
N GLU A 129 28.31 50.64 16.55
CA GLU A 129 27.90 49.96 15.32
C GLU A 129 26.40 49.64 15.26
N GLU A 130 25.63 49.97 16.31
CA GLU A 130 24.21 49.59 16.47
C GLU A 130 23.39 49.90 15.22
N LYS A 131 23.47 51.14 14.72
CA LYS A 131 22.64 51.61 13.60
C LYS A 131 22.88 50.83 12.30
N GLN A 132 24.14 50.50 12.00
CA GLN A 132 24.50 49.78 10.77
C GLN A 132 24.08 48.31 10.84
N LEU A 133 24.33 47.66 11.97
CA LEU A 133 23.97 46.25 12.18
C LEU A 133 22.45 46.07 12.27
N LEU A 134 21.75 46.99 12.94
CA LEU A 134 20.30 47.00 13.02
C LEU A 134 19.66 47.09 11.62
N GLN A 135 20.13 48.00 10.77
CA GLN A 135 19.62 48.11 9.39
C GLN A 135 19.81 46.82 8.59
N ARG A 136 20.96 46.16 8.74
CA ARG A 136 21.23 44.87 8.09
C ARG A 136 20.29 43.77 8.58
N TYR A 137 20.08 43.66 9.89
CA TYR A 137 19.21 42.64 10.47
C TYR A 137 17.74 42.88 10.15
N THR A 138 17.26 44.12 10.13
CA THR A 138 15.90 44.43 9.69
C THR A 138 15.66 43.95 8.26
N ARG A 139 16.58 44.24 7.34
CA ARG A 139 16.46 43.74 5.96
C ARG A 139 16.43 42.22 5.87
N GLN A 140 17.28 41.53 6.65
CA GLN A 140 17.28 40.07 6.71
C GLN A 140 15.96 39.51 7.26
N LEU A 141 15.36 40.17 8.26
CA LEU A 141 14.05 39.77 8.79
C LEU A 141 12.94 39.97 7.74
N ASP A 142 12.96 41.07 7.00
CA ASP A 142 11.99 41.34 5.92
C ASP A 142 12.07 40.25 4.83
N GLU A 143 13.28 39.92 4.36
CA GLU A 143 13.51 38.85 3.38
C GLU A 143 13.04 37.47 3.90
N GLN A 144 13.18 37.24 5.20
CA GLN A 144 12.72 36.01 5.84
C GLN A 144 11.20 35.93 5.94
N GLU A 145 10.52 37.04 6.23
CA GLU A 145 9.05 37.09 6.22
C GLU A 145 8.49 36.80 4.83
N ASP A 146 9.05 37.40 3.79
CA ASP A 146 8.68 37.13 2.40
C ASP A 146 8.84 35.63 2.06
N ARG A 147 9.95 35.02 2.51
CA ARG A 147 10.19 33.59 2.32
C ARG A 147 9.20 32.73 3.11
N LEU A 148 8.85 33.09 4.34
CA LEU A 148 7.86 32.37 5.14
C LEU A 148 6.47 32.36 4.48
N ILE A 149 6.06 33.49 3.90
CA ILE A 149 4.80 33.60 3.15
C ILE A 149 4.84 32.67 1.93
N ALA A 150 5.93 32.67 1.16
CA ALA A 150 6.10 31.77 0.02
C ALA A 150 6.07 30.29 0.44
N LEU A 151 6.79 29.93 1.52
CA LEU A 151 6.81 28.57 2.07
C LEU A 151 5.41 28.12 2.51
N GLN A 152 4.60 29.00 3.08
CA GLN A 152 3.24 28.67 3.46
C GLN A 152 2.39 28.29 2.25
N GLN A 153 2.50 29.02 1.14
CA GLN A 153 1.80 28.70 -0.10
C GLN A 153 2.31 27.39 -0.72
N GLU A 154 3.63 27.18 -0.74
CA GLU A 154 4.23 25.93 -1.22
C GLU A 154 3.74 24.72 -0.40
N VAL A 155 3.69 24.83 0.93
CA VAL A 155 3.21 23.75 1.81
C VAL A 155 1.73 23.44 1.53
N LEU A 156 0.89 24.45 1.32
CA LEU A 156 -0.52 24.25 1.00
C LEU A 156 -0.69 23.50 -0.33
N ASP A 157 0.00 23.94 -1.38
CA ASP A 157 -0.05 23.29 -2.71
C ASP A 157 0.46 21.84 -2.64
N VAL A 158 1.63 21.61 -2.04
CA VAL A 158 2.20 20.26 -1.92
C VAL A 158 1.32 19.36 -1.05
N THR A 159 0.66 19.88 -0.01
CA THR A 159 -0.30 19.12 0.80
C THR A 159 -1.54 18.72 0.00
N ALA A 160 -2.06 19.63 -0.85
CA ALA A 160 -3.17 19.31 -1.75
C ALA A 160 -2.78 18.22 -2.76
N ARG A 161 -1.59 18.31 -3.36
CA ARG A 161 -1.05 17.27 -4.25
C ARG A 161 -0.90 15.93 -3.56
N ARG A 162 -0.41 15.94 -2.31
CA ARG A 162 -0.31 14.74 -1.46
C ARG A 162 -1.67 14.07 -1.27
N ALA A 163 -2.71 14.85 -0.96
CA ALA A 163 -4.06 14.33 -0.75
C ALA A 163 -4.62 13.69 -2.04
N THR A 164 -4.42 14.34 -3.18
CA THR A 164 -4.80 13.79 -4.50
C THR A 164 -4.06 12.48 -4.79
N ALA A 165 -2.74 12.45 -4.66
CA ALA A 165 -1.93 11.26 -4.91
C ALA A 165 -2.29 10.10 -3.97
N ALA A 166 -2.57 10.39 -2.70
CA ALA A 166 -3.03 9.39 -1.73
C ALA A 166 -4.42 8.81 -2.10
N GLY A 167 -5.35 9.66 -2.57
CA GLY A 167 -6.65 9.23 -3.06
C GLY A 167 -6.55 8.36 -4.32
N GLU A 168 -5.68 8.71 -5.26
CA GLU A 168 -5.39 7.90 -6.44
C GLU A 168 -4.75 6.55 -6.07
N LEU A 169 -3.78 6.55 -5.15
CA LEU A 169 -3.19 5.32 -4.64
C LEU A 169 -4.25 4.39 -4.04
N ALA A 170 -5.16 4.93 -3.22
CA ALA A 170 -6.24 4.13 -2.63
C ALA A 170 -7.15 3.50 -3.70
N ARG A 171 -7.47 4.23 -4.78
CA ARG A 171 -8.26 3.70 -5.91
C ARG A 171 -7.51 2.59 -6.66
N LEU A 172 -6.21 2.78 -6.93
CA LEU A 172 -5.37 1.78 -7.59
C LEU A 172 -5.29 0.49 -6.76
N ILE A 173 -5.13 0.62 -5.44
CA ILE A 173 -5.12 -0.53 -4.52
C ILE A 173 -6.46 -1.27 -4.54
N ALA A 174 -7.57 -0.55 -4.48
CA ALA A 174 -8.91 -1.15 -4.51
C ALA A 174 -9.16 -1.91 -5.83
N ALA A 175 -8.71 -1.37 -6.96
CA ALA A 175 -8.84 -2.01 -8.27
C ALA A 175 -8.06 -3.35 -8.34
N VAL A 176 -6.80 -3.36 -7.89
CA VAL A 176 -5.99 -4.59 -7.84
C VAL A 176 -6.61 -5.63 -6.92
N SER A 177 -7.12 -5.22 -5.75
CA SER A 177 -7.80 -6.13 -4.82
C SER A 177 -8.99 -6.83 -5.47
N PHE A 178 -9.80 -6.12 -6.26
CA PHE A 178 -10.99 -6.67 -6.91
C PHE A 178 -10.63 -7.73 -7.96
N GLU A 179 -9.63 -7.44 -8.82
CA GLU A 179 -9.16 -8.37 -9.85
C GLU A 179 -8.71 -9.71 -9.26
N TRP A 180 -8.11 -9.68 -8.07
CA TRP A 180 -7.58 -10.87 -7.43
C TRP A 180 -8.65 -11.68 -6.70
N THR A 181 -9.69 -11.02 -6.19
CA THR A 181 -10.86 -11.71 -5.62
C THR A 181 -11.79 -12.30 -6.68
N ALA A 182 -11.65 -11.91 -7.95
CA ALA A 182 -12.53 -12.33 -9.05
C ALA A 182 -12.11 -13.64 -9.75
N ARG A 183 -11.17 -14.42 -9.19
CA ARG A 183 -10.76 -15.73 -9.74
C ARG A 183 -11.06 -16.88 -8.77
#